data_AF-A0AAE0N6N7-F1
#
_entry.id   AF-A0AAE0N6N7-F1
#
_cell.length_a   1.000
_cell.length_b   1.000
_cell.length_c   1.000
_cell.angle_alpha   90.00
_cell.angle_beta   90.00
_cell.angle_gamma   90.00
#
_symmetry.space_group_name_H-M   'P 1'
#
loop_
_entity.id
_entity.type
_entity.pdbx_description
1 polymer ?
#
loop_
_entity_poly.entity_id
_entity_poly.type
_entity_poly.pdbx_seq_one_letter_code
_entity_poly.pdbx_strand_id
1 'polypeptide(L)'
;MQSDDDGDLFSFSNSQTTGLASRKEITMEPTDPNAASEYESQPRRFLIISPTRSESFVHRFMPLVDRLAIPHAIFSTYVNPCPDAPRTLRTSNDLWHTAEQVLMFLRDSPSAVVPQYDGYLVASFSDHPLVRQLQGLVYPRPVISLIDACMLVGSQLSDNNNSTWGIITTSVTYENQPAIIYENKFVPRNHQLWHHLGGSMLPFVERAPNAVCLANVSQDDISPRRVKSEQEMMHKLAFAWNEVVNTTIRLIRACGGNISAICLGDTALHGSEPWVHAACKMELGPVKGSQVRIFNAFSAGIICLGAVSWNPWPRFPVEVDRSECWHAVKQYRTEAGGDAAATAGRGPVQSASAPPTIH
;
A
#
# COMPACT_ATOMS: atom_id res chain seq x y z
N MET A 1 7.84 -68.89 15.90
CA MET A 1 8.05 -69.69 14.67
C MET A 1 8.08 -68.64 13.55
N GLN A 2 9.23 -68.12 13.12
CA GLN A 2 10.15 -68.71 12.11
C GLN A 2 9.36 -69.24 10.92
N SER A 3 9.51 -68.78 9.67
CA SER A 3 10.69 -68.50 8.83
C SER A 3 10.24 -67.66 7.60
N ASP A 4 10.94 -66.62 7.13
CA ASP A 4 12.11 -66.54 6.20
C ASP A 4 11.84 -66.88 4.71
N ASP A 5 12.35 -65.95 3.86
CA ASP A 5 12.88 -66.05 2.46
C ASP A 5 11.93 -66.34 1.26
N ASP A 6 12.10 -65.85 0.02
CA ASP A 6 13.04 -64.94 -0.67
C ASP A 6 12.54 -64.67 -2.13
N GLY A 7 13.06 -63.62 -2.79
CA GLY A 7 13.21 -63.46 -4.26
C GLY A 7 11.96 -63.03 -5.09
N ASP A 8 12.03 -62.28 -6.19
CA ASP A 8 13.15 -61.84 -7.01
C ASP A 8 12.71 -60.77 -8.04
N LEU A 9 13.68 -59.94 -8.44
CA LEU A 9 13.91 -59.28 -9.74
C LEU A 9 12.72 -58.81 -10.63
N PHE A 10 12.64 -57.49 -10.84
CA PHE A 10 12.37 -56.94 -12.18
C PHE A 10 13.38 -55.86 -12.55
N SER A 11 14.26 -56.25 -13.47
CA SER A 11 15.16 -55.40 -14.23
C SER A 11 14.40 -54.63 -15.31
N PHE A 12 14.60 -53.31 -15.40
CA PHE A 12 14.46 -52.61 -16.68
C PHE A 12 15.71 -51.78 -16.97
N SER A 13 16.24 -52.07 -18.15
CA SER A 13 17.48 -51.59 -18.73
C SER A 13 17.45 -50.12 -19.11
N ASN A 14 18.58 -49.48 -18.85
CA ASN A 14 18.97 -48.14 -19.26
C ASN A 14 19.18 -48.08 -20.80
N SER A 15 18.62 -47.07 -21.48
CA SER A 15 19.22 -46.60 -22.73
C SER A 15 18.86 -45.14 -23.04
N GLN A 16 19.91 -44.36 -23.28
CA GLN A 16 19.98 -43.07 -23.99
C GLN A 16 19.82 -41.78 -23.17
N THR A 17 20.89 -41.47 -22.44
CA THR A 17 21.38 -40.12 -22.16
C THR A 17 22.12 -39.52 -23.36
N THR A 18 21.70 -38.34 -23.84
CA THR A 18 22.60 -37.33 -24.40
C THR A 18 22.02 -35.93 -24.19
N GLY A 19 22.73 -35.07 -23.45
CA GLY A 19 22.52 -33.62 -23.49
C GLY A 19 22.21 -32.89 -22.18
N LEU A 20 22.85 -33.22 -21.05
CA LEU A 20 22.87 -32.32 -19.88
C LEU A 20 24.16 -31.49 -19.90
N ALA A 21 24.00 -30.19 -20.21
CA ALA A 21 25.04 -29.20 -19.98
C ALA A 21 25.39 -29.15 -18.48
N SER A 22 26.69 -29.10 -18.19
CA SER A 22 27.29 -29.05 -16.85
C SER A 22 26.62 -28.02 -15.95
N ARG A 23 25.85 -28.49 -14.96
CA ARG A 23 25.38 -27.70 -13.83
C ARG A 23 26.60 -27.45 -12.94
N LYS A 24 27.21 -26.26 -13.04
CA LYS A 24 28.20 -25.82 -12.03
C LYS A 24 27.49 -25.77 -10.69
N GLU A 25 27.89 -26.65 -9.77
CA GLU A 25 27.57 -26.51 -8.35
C GLU A 25 28.13 -25.18 -7.87
N ILE A 26 27.24 -24.23 -7.57
CA ILE A 26 27.60 -23.01 -6.86
C ILE A 26 27.86 -23.45 -5.43
N THR A 27 29.13 -23.70 -5.11
CA THR A 27 29.57 -23.90 -3.74
C THR A 27 29.48 -22.54 -3.05
N MET A 28 28.49 -22.34 -2.18
CA MET A 28 28.45 -21.15 -1.34
C MET A 28 29.56 -21.29 -0.32
N GLU A 29 30.61 -20.47 -0.44
CA GLU A 29 31.59 -20.35 0.64
C GLU A 29 30.89 -19.85 1.90
N PRO A 30 31.21 -20.40 3.08
CA PRO A 30 30.62 -19.98 4.33
C PRO A 30 30.99 -18.51 4.59
N THR A 31 29.96 -17.65 4.62
CA THR A 31 30.07 -16.25 5.04
C THR A 31 30.78 -16.14 6.38
N ASP A 32 31.79 -15.27 6.45
CA ASP A 32 32.52 -14.94 7.67
C ASP A 32 31.52 -14.62 8.81
N PRO A 33 31.51 -15.39 9.91
CA PRO A 33 30.59 -15.16 11.02
C PRO A 33 30.78 -13.79 11.70
N ASN A 34 31.92 -13.12 11.50
CA ASN A 34 32.16 -11.77 12.01
C ASN A 34 31.59 -10.66 11.11
N ALA A 35 31.28 -10.94 9.83
CA ALA A 35 30.68 -9.94 8.95
C ALA A 35 29.23 -9.62 9.36
N ALA A 36 28.52 -10.57 9.99
CA ALA A 36 27.17 -10.34 10.48
C ALA A 36 27.11 -9.32 11.64
N SER A 37 28.14 -9.26 12.50
CA SER A 37 28.12 -8.38 13.69
C SER A 37 28.43 -6.91 13.40
N GLU A 38 29.14 -6.59 12.31
CA GLU A 38 29.35 -5.19 11.90
C GLU A 38 28.13 -4.57 11.20
N TYR A 39 27.30 -5.38 10.53
CA TYR A 39 26.10 -4.90 9.83
C TYR A 39 24.94 -4.53 10.78
N GLU A 40 24.97 -4.99 12.03
CA GLU A 40 23.97 -4.66 13.05
C GLU A 40 24.14 -3.25 13.65
N SER A 41 25.25 -2.54 13.42
CA SER A 41 25.55 -1.31 14.15
C SER A 41 25.09 0.00 13.50
N GLN A 42 24.85 0.03 12.19
CA GLN A 42 24.52 1.28 11.49
C GLN A 42 23.00 1.51 11.39
N PRO A 43 22.52 2.72 11.75
CA PRO A 43 21.11 3.03 11.65
C PRO A 43 20.66 3.07 10.19
N ARG A 44 19.56 2.39 9.90
CA ARG A 44 18.94 2.34 8.57
C ARG A 44 18.19 3.63 8.28
N ARG A 45 18.30 4.13 7.06
CA ARG A 45 17.70 5.40 6.65
C ARG A 45 16.48 5.15 5.78
N PHE A 46 15.34 5.71 6.13
CA PHE A 46 14.10 5.56 5.37
C PHE A 46 13.60 6.91 4.87
N LEU A 47 13.01 6.91 3.68
CA LEU A 47 12.38 8.10 3.10
C LEU A 47 10.86 7.94 3.05
N ILE A 48 10.16 8.82 3.75
CA ILE A 48 8.70 8.94 3.71
C ILE A 48 8.35 9.98 2.64
N ILE A 49 7.67 9.55 1.60
CA ILE A 49 7.35 10.34 0.41
C ILE A 49 5.87 10.68 0.45
N SER A 50 5.54 11.96 0.65
CA SER A 50 4.21 12.50 0.34
C SER A 50 4.16 12.93 -1.13
N PRO A 51 3.34 12.29 -1.97
CA PRO A 51 3.20 12.71 -3.39
C PRO A 51 2.46 14.05 -3.54
N THR A 52 1.76 14.50 -2.49
CA THR A 52 1.11 15.81 -2.45
C THR A 52 2.02 16.88 -1.85
N ARG A 53 1.70 18.15 -2.11
CA ARG A 53 2.37 19.31 -1.48
C ARG A 53 1.80 19.68 -0.10
N SER A 54 1.19 18.74 0.61
CA SER A 54 0.57 19.02 1.91
C SER A 54 1.62 19.21 3.00
N GLU A 55 2.05 20.45 3.24
CA GLU A 55 2.97 20.82 4.35
C GLU A 55 2.46 20.34 5.73
N SER A 56 1.13 20.23 5.84
CA SER A 56 0.45 19.74 7.03
C SER A 56 0.82 18.29 7.42
N PHE A 57 1.35 17.53 6.45
CA PHE A 57 1.78 16.14 6.58
C PHE A 57 2.95 15.98 7.55
N VAL A 58 4.04 16.73 7.36
CA VAL A 58 5.27 16.60 8.16
C VAL A 58 4.97 16.91 9.63
N HIS A 59 4.34 18.05 9.89
CA HIS A 59 3.97 18.47 11.24
C HIS A 59 3.05 17.48 11.96
N ARG A 60 2.22 16.74 11.22
CA ARG A 60 1.29 15.78 11.82
C ARG A 60 1.93 14.43 12.09
N PHE A 61 2.71 13.93 11.15
CA PHE A 61 3.15 12.54 11.17
C PHE A 61 4.54 12.34 11.75
N MET A 62 5.41 13.35 11.76
CA MET A 62 6.72 13.21 12.43
C MET A 62 6.60 12.93 13.93
N PRO A 63 5.71 13.60 14.70
CA PRO A 63 5.48 13.21 16.09
C PRO A 63 5.03 11.75 16.26
N LEU A 64 4.36 11.18 15.26
CA LEU A 64 3.96 9.77 15.29
C LEU A 64 5.15 8.84 15.00
N VAL A 65 6.02 9.20 14.04
CA VAL A 65 7.26 8.48 13.78
C VAL A 65 8.15 8.47 15.03
N ASP A 66 8.29 9.61 15.69
CA ASP A 66 9.08 9.73 16.92
C ASP A 66 8.51 8.87 18.05
N ARG A 67 7.19 8.84 18.21
CA ARG A 67 6.51 7.99 19.21
C ARG A 67 6.67 6.50 18.95
N LEU A 68 6.75 6.08 17.68
CA LEU A 68 6.96 4.68 17.34
C LEU A 68 8.38 4.22 17.69
N ALA A 69 9.35 5.16 17.74
CA ALA A 69 10.71 4.94 18.23
C ALA A 69 11.34 3.64 17.69
N ILE A 70 11.19 3.39 16.38
CA ILE A 70 11.70 2.15 15.76
C ILE A 70 13.22 2.10 15.96
N PRO A 71 13.74 1.08 16.66
CA PRO A 71 15.16 0.99 16.95
C PRO A 71 15.99 0.97 15.66
N HIS A 72 17.14 1.64 15.67
CA HIS A 72 18.07 1.67 14.54
C HIS A 72 17.46 2.16 13.21
N ALA A 73 16.39 2.95 13.24
CA ALA A 73 15.74 3.52 12.06
C ALA A 73 15.73 5.05 12.12
N ILE A 74 16.20 5.69 11.04
CA ILE A 74 16.16 7.13 10.83
C ILE A 74 15.19 7.41 9.71
N PHE A 75 14.15 8.20 9.98
CA PHE A 75 13.18 8.58 8.97
C PHE A 75 13.42 10.01 8.50
N SER A 76 13.46 10.19 7.19
CA SER A 76 13.45 11.50 6.53
C SER A 76 12.15 11.65 5.74
N THR A 77 11.73 12.89 5.51
CA THR A 77 10.52 13.17 4.74
C THR A 77 10.84 13.89 3.43
N TYR A 78 10.12 13.51 2.40
CA TYR A 78 10.00 14.27 1.17
C TYR A 78 8.53 14.65 0.98
N VAL A 79 8.27 15.93 0.77
CA VAL A 79 6.96 16.45 0.38
C VAL A 79 7.13 17.03 -1.01
N ASN A 80 6.24 16.66 -1.94
CA ASN A 80 6.32 17.15 -3.32
C ASN A 80 6.36 18.69 -3.33
N PRO A 81 7.50 19.29 -3.73
CA PRO A 81 7.70 20.74 -3.63
C PRO A 81 7.09 21.48 -4.83
N CYS A 82 6.59 20.77 -5.84
CA CYS A 82 6.04 21.40 -7.03
C CYS A 82 4.83 22.29 -6.66
N PRO A 83 4.84 23.59 -7.01
CA PRO A 83 3.74 24.50 -6.71
C PRO A 83 2.39 24.05 -7.29
N ASP A 84 2.45 23.40 -8.45
CA ASP A 84 1.30 22.89 -9.20
C ASP A 84 0.82 21.52 -8.72
N ALA A 85 1.58 20.86 -7.83
CA ALA A 85 1.13 19.61 -7.25
C ALA A 85 -0.19 19.82 -6.46
N PRO A 86 -1.15 18.91 -6.59
CA PRO A 86 -2.38 19.01 -5.82
C PRO A 86 -2.11 18.82 -4.31
N ARG A 87 -2.92 19.48 -3.48
CA ARG A 87 -2.94 19.26 -2.02
C ARG A 87 -3.70 17.98 -1.63
N THR A 88 -4.55 17.48 -2.51
CA THR A 88 -5.37 16.28 -2.33
C THR A 88 -5.48 15.57 -3.67
N LEU A 89 -5.28 14.26 -3.69
CA LEU A 89 -5.39 13.43 -4.88
C LEU A 89 -6.86 13.04 -5.07
N ARG A 90 -7.46 13.37 -6.22
CA ARG A 90 -8.88 13.08 -6.50
C ARG A 90 -9.08 12.32 -7.80
N THR A 91 -8.17 12.47 -8.75
CA THR A 91 -8.28 11.89 -10.08
C THR A 91 -7.08 11.01 -10.41
N SER A 92 -7.25 10.08 -11.36
CA SER A 92 -6.13 9.30 -11.90
C SER A 92 -5.04 10.20 -12.51
N ASN A 93 -5.43 11.34 -13.10
CA ASN A 93 -4.47 12.30 -13.63
C ASN A 93 -3.60 12.91 -12.52
N ASP A 94 -4.19 13.22 -11.35
CA ASP A 94 -3.42 13.68 -10.19
C ASP A 94 -2.37 12.64 -9.75
N LEU A 95 -2.76 11.36 -9.71
CA LEU A 95 -1.88 10.26 -9.32
C LEU A 95 -0.69 10.10 -10.28
N TRP A 96 -0.93 10.16 -11.59
CA TRP A 96 0.14 10.08 -12.59
C TRP A 96 1.03 11.31 -12.60
N HIS A 97 0.43 12.50 -12.57
CA HIS A 97 1.16 13.76 -12.61
C HIS A 97 2.09 13.92 -11.39
N THR A 98 1.59 13.61 -10.19
CA THR A 98 2.42 13.64 -8.98
C THR A 98 3.49 12.56 -8.98
N ALA A 99 3.22 11.35 -9.51
CA ALA A 99 4.25 10.32 -9.64
C ALA A 99 5.42 10.80 -10.52
N GLU A 100 5.11 11.40 -11.67
CA GLU A 100 6.12 11.94 -12.59
C GLU A 100 6.95 13.04 -11.93
N GLN A 101 6.32 14.00 -11.26
CA GLN A 101 7.01 15.07 -10.55
C GLN A 101 7.96 14.53 -9.47
N VAL A 102 7.49 13.58 -8.65
CA VAL A 102 8.34 12.98 -7.60
C VAL A 102 9.51 12.22 -8.21
N LEU A 103 9.28 11.43 -9.26
CA LEU A 103 10.34 10.63 -9.88
C LEU A 103 11.37 11.49 -10.60
N MET A 104 10.94 12.56 -11.29
CA MET A 104 11.86 13.53 -11.90
C MET A 104 12.76 14.14 -10.83
N PHE A 105 12.20 14.56 -9.69
CA PHE A 105 13.02 15.09 -8.59
C PHE A 105 14.00 14.04 -8.04
N LEU A 106 13.52 12.82 -7.78
CA LEU A 106 14.37 11.75 -7.24
C LEU A 106 15.48 11.31 -8.21
N ARG A 107 15.27 11.46 -9.52
CA ARG A 107 16.24 11.14 -10.59
C ARG A 107 17.23 12.28 -10.82
N ASP A 108 16.73 13.49 -10.99
CA ASP A 108 17.50 14.64 -11.50
C ASP A 108 18.17 15.43 -10.38
N SER A 109 17.90 15.11 -9.11
CA SER A 109 18.63 15.68 -7.99
C SER A 109 20.10 15.24 -8.06
N PRO A 110 21.07 16.17 -8.24
CA PRO A 110 22.50 15.86 -8.46
C PRO A 110 23.15 15.09 -7.29
N SER A 111 22.47 15.02 -6.14
CA SER A 111 22.96 14.46 -4.89
C SER A 111 22.13 13.25 -4.47
N ALA A 112 22.20 12.16 -5.24
CA ALA A 112 22.02 10.78 -4.75
C ALA A 112 20.87 10.51 -3.76
N VAL A 113 19.71 11.17 -3.90
CA VAL A 113 18.59 11.01 -2.93
C VAL A 113 18.14 9.55 -2.90
N VAL A 114 18.13 8.89 -4.06
CA VAL A 114 17.78 7.47 -4.15
C VAL A 114 18.83 6.58 -3.43
N PRO A 115 20.12 6.54 -3.78
CA PRO A 115 21.08 5.64 -3.13
C PRO A 115 21.20 5.72 -1.60
N GLN A 116 20.84 6.85 -0.99
CA GLN A 116 21.08 7.15 0.44
C GLN A 116 20.12 6.49 1.42
N TYR A 117 18.98 5.97 0.96
CA TYR A 117 17.99 5.34 1.82
C TYR A 117 18.00 3.82 1.65
N ASP A 118 17.68 3.10 2.71
CA ASP A 118 17.49 1.65 2.75
C ASP A 118 16.06 1.24 2.38
N GLY A 119 15.10 2.17 2.36
CA GLY A 119 13.72 1.89 1.98
C GLY A 119 12.84 3.13 1.92
N TYR A 120 11.66 2.98 1.32
CA TYR A 120 10.76 4.09 1.02
C TYR A 120 9.32 3.79 1.42
N LEU A 121 8.66 4.76 2.05
CA LEU A 121 7.23 4.74 2.33
C LEU A 121 6.53 5.77 1.43
N VAL A 122 5.68 5.32 0.51
CA VAL A 122 4.81 6.23 -0.25
C VAL A 122 3.54 6.47 0.58
N ALA A 123 3.44 7.67 1.12
CA ALA A 123 2.35 8.10 2.00
C ALA A 123 1.10 8.50 1.21
N SER A 124 0.57 7.55 0.45
CA SER A 124 -0.71 7.66 -0.25
C SER A 124 -1.52 6.40 -0.04
N PHE A 125 -2.78 6.57 0.35
CA PHE A 125 -3.75 5.50 0.41
C PHE A 125 -4.49 5.37 -0.94
N SER A 126 -3.71 5.12 -1.98
CA SER A 126 -4.21 4.85 -3.33
C SER A 126 -3.33 3.84 -4.06
N ASP A 127 -3.80 3.29 -5.18
CA ASP A 127 -2.95 2.53 -6.12
C ASP A 127 -2.08 3.50 -6.92
N HIS A 128 -1.18 4.17 -6.21
CA HIS A 128 -0.40 5.27 -6.76
C HIS A 128 0.70 4.72 -7.69
N PRO A 129 0.78 5.16 -8.95
CA PRO A 129 1.76 4.67 -9.92
C PRO A 129 3.22 4.90 -9.49
N LEU A 130 3.44 5.86 -8.58
CA LEU A 130 4.73 6.13 -7.95
C LEU A 130 5.31 4.90 -7.26
N VAL A 131 4.49 4.04 -6.66
CA VAL A 131 4.96 2.86 -5.91
C VAL A 131 5.70 1.91 -6.84
N ARG A 132 5.06 1.49 -7.94
CA ARG A 132 5.64 0.54 -8.90
C ARG A 132 6.83 1.13 -9.65
N GLN A 133 6.74 2.40 -10.04
CA GLN A 133 7.83 3.07 -10.74
C GLN A 133 9.05 3.28 -9.83
N LEU A 134 8.82 3.63 -8.56
CA LEU A 134 9.90 3.76 -7.58
C LEU A 134 10.53 2.39 -7.30
N GLN A 135 9.75 1.31 -7.17
CA GLN A 135 10.28 -0.05 -7.01
C GLN A 135 11.27 -0.42 -8.12
N GLY A 136 10.93 -0.13 -9.38
CA GLY A 136 11.84 -0.35 -10.51
C GLY A 136 13.11 0.52 -10.46
N LEU A 137 13.02 1.73 -9.92
CA LEU A 137 14.15 2.66 -9.81
C LEU A 137 15.12 2.32 -8.65
N VAL A 138 14.59 1.81 -7.54
CA VAL A 138 15.35 1.69 -6.27
C VAL A 138 15.68 0.26 -5.87
N TYR A 139 15.28 -0.73 -6.68
CA TYR A 139 15.57 -2.14 -6.47
C TYR A 139 17.06 -2.37 -6.10
N PRO A 140 17.37 -3.20 -5.09
CA PRO A 140 16.47 -4.09 -4.32
C PRO A 140 15.83 -3.46 -3.08
N ARG A 141 15.85 -2.12 -2.91
CA ARG A 141 15.33 -1.47 -1.70
C ARG A 141 13.80 -1.59 -1.63
N PRO A 142 13.22 -1.90 -0.46
CA PRO A 142 11.77 -1.98 -0.29
C PRO A 142 11.10 -0.63 -0.51
N VAL A 143 9.96 -0.67 -1.22
CA VAL A 143 9.03 0.44 -1.33
C VAL A 143 7.67 -0.07 -0.89
N ILE A 144 7.11 0.56 0.14
CA ILE A 144 5.82 0.21 0.74
C ILE A 144 4.88 1.40 0.55
N SER A 145 3.62 1.14 0.20
CA SER A 145 2.55 2.15 0.26
C SER A 145 1.66 1.98 1.49
N LEU A 146 0.86 3.00 1.82
CA LEU A 146 -0.09 2.91 2.92
C LEU A 146 -1.12 1.80 2.71
N ILE A 147 -1.52 1.55 1.46
CA ILE A 147 -2.39 0.42 1.13
C ILE A 147 -1.68 -0.91 1.43
N ASP A 148 -0.43 -1.08 0.98
CA ASP A 148 0.29 -2.36 1.18
C ASP A 148 0.44 -2.65 2.68
N ALA A 149 0.78 -1.63 3.47
CA ALA A 149 0.90 -1.75 4.92
C ALA A 149 -0.44 -2.01 5.61
N CYS A 150 -1.52 -1.35 5.19
CA CYS A 150 -2.85 -1.58 5.73
C CYS A 150 -3.32 -3.01 5.47
N MET A 151 -3.07 -3.55 4.28
CA MET A 151 -3.38 -4.96 3.96
C MET A 151 -2.55 -5.91 4.81
N LEU A 152 -1.23 -5.71 4.88
CA LEU A 152 -0.36 -6.58 5.67
C LEU A 152 -0.76 -6.62 7.14
N VAL A 153 -0.97 -5.46 7.76
CA VAL A 153 -1.35 -5.40 9.18
C VAL A 153 -2.78 -5.88 9.39
N GLY A 154 -3.72 -5.46 8.56
CA GLY A 154 -5.12 -5.86 8.65
C GLY A 154 -5.31 -7.37 8.61
N SER A 155 -4.66 -8.03 7.65
CA SER A 155 -4.69 -9.50 7.50
C SER A 155 -4.04 -10.25 8.68
N GLN A 156 -3.10 -9.64 9.41
CA GLN A 156 -2.51 -10.23 10.62
C GLN A 156 -3.37 -10.01 11.87
N LEU A 157 -4.24 -9.00 11.85
CA LEU A 157 -5.18 -8.69 12.94
C LEU A 157 -6.58 -9.31 12.73
N SER A 158 -6.83 -9.96 11.60
CA SER A 158 -7.91 -10.94 11.46
C SER A 158 -7.44 -12.27 12.05
N ASP A 159 -8.11 -12.74 13.10
CA ASP A 159 -7.77 -14.01 13.73
C ASP A 159 -8.39 -15.18 12.95
N ASN A 160 -7.80 -16.38 13.08
CA ASN A 160 -8.32 -17.62 12.49
C ASN A 160 -9.72 -18.03 13.00
N ASN A 161 -10.26 -17.33 14.01
CA ASN A 161 -11.59 -17.55 14.57
C ASN A 161 -12.71 -16.89 13.73
N ASN A 162 -12.52 -16.80 12.41
CA ASN A 162 -13.47 -16.19 11.47
C ASN A 162 -13.70 -14.68 11.71
N SER A 163 -12.82 -13.99 12.45
CA SER A 163 -12.99 -12.57 12.75
C SER A 163 -12.48 -11.71 11.60
N THR A 164 -13.31 -10.77 11.18
CA THR A 164 -13.05 -9.94 10.00
C THR A 164 -12.29 -8.67 10.35
N TRP A 165 -11.81 -7.97 9.32
CA TRP A 165 -11.32 -6.62 9.47
C TRP A 165 -11.88 -5.72 8.37
N GLY A 166 -11.83 -4.40 8.58
CA GLY A 166 -12.39 -3.43 7.65
C GLY A 166 -11.58 -2.14 7.57
N ILE A 167 -11.89 -1.32 6.57
CA ILE A 167 -11.18 -0.07 6.30
C ILE A 167 -12.16 1.10 6.31
N ILE A 168 -11.79 2.17 7.00
CA ILE A 168 -12.41 3.49 6.86
C ILE A 168 -11.47 4.35 6.01
N THR A 169 -11.99 4.96 4.95
CA THR A 169 -11.21 5.81 4.03
C THR A 169 -11.96 7.10 3.72
N THR A 170 -11.27 8.09 3.17
CA THR A 170 -11.87 9.33 2.64
C THR A 170 -11.93 9.33 1.11
N SER A 171 -11.46 8.25 0.46
CA SER A 171 -11.46 8.12 -0.99
C SER A 171 -12.69 7.37 -1.49
N VAL A 172 -13.50 8.05 -2.31
CA VAL A 172 -14.69 7.49 -2.99
C VAL A 172 -14.37 6.30 -3.90
N THR A 173 -13.13 6.19 -4.39
CA THR A 173 -12.70 5.15 -5.32
C THR A 173 -12.88 3.73 -4.74
N TYR A 174 -12.85 3.60 -3.42
CA TYR A 174 -12.74 2.30 -2.75
C TYR A 174 -14.01 1.83 -2.05
N GLU A 175 -15.05 2.67 -1.95
CA GLU A 175 -16.31 2.31 -1.27
C GLU A 175 -17.10 1.24 -2.03
N ASN A 176 -17.17 1.36 -3.36
CA ASN A 176 -18.01 0.47 -4.18
C ASN A 176 -17.29 -0.79 -4.66
N GLN A 177 -15.98 -0.87 -4.48
CA GLN A 177 -15.13 -1.92 -5.06
C GLN A 177 -13.99 -2.32 -4.11
N PRO A 178 -14.28 -2.87 -2.92
CA PRO A 178 -13.25 -3.33 -1.98
C PRO A 178 -12.35 -4.42 -2.58
N ALA A 179 -12.93 -5.27 -3.46
CA ALA A 179 -12.21 -6.26 -4.23
C ALA A 179 -11.15 -5.65 -5.16
N ILE A 180 -11.36 -4.45 -5.69
CA ILE A 180 -10.40 -3.79 -6.60
C ILE A 180 -9.11 -3.42 -5.88
N ILE A 181 -9.15 -3.10 -4.58
CA ILE A 181 -7.92 -2.87 -3.81
C ILE A 181 -7.07 -4.15 -3.80
N TYR A 182 -7.70 -5.33 -3.77
CA TYR A 182 -7.03 -6.63 -3.82
C TYR A 182 -6.66 -7.05 -5.24
N GLU A 183 -7.61 -6.99 -6.17
CA GLU A 183 -7.45 -7.45 -7.56
C GLU A 183 -6.39 -6.64 -8.30
N ASN A 184 -6.30 -5.31 -8.10
CA ASN A 184 -5.29 -4.51 -8.79
C ASN A 184 -3.89 -4.63 -8.15
N LYS A 185 -3.78 -4.95 -6.86
CA LYS A 185 -2.49 -4.97 -6.14
C LYS A 185 -1.90 -6.35 -5.88
N PHE A 186 -2.73 -7.33 -5.56
CA PHE A 186 -2.32 -8.65 -5.07
C PHE A 186 -2.63 -9.78 -6.07
N VAL A 187 -3.54 -9.55 -7.02
CA VAL A 187 -3.71 -10.46 -8.16
C VAL A 187 -2.83 -9.95 -9.31
N PRO A 188 -1.81 -10.70 -9.75
CA PRO A 188 -1.09 -10.38 -10.98
C PRO A 188 -2.11 -10.31 -12.12
N ARG A 189 -2.08 -9.25 -12.94
CA ARG A 189 -2.95 -9.13 -14.13
C ARG A 189 -2.85 -10.34 -15.07
N ASN A 190 -1.79 -11.13 -14.97
CA ASN A 190 -1.67 -12.44 -15.58
C ASN A 190 -2.26 -13.54 -14.69
N HIS A 191 -3.59 -13.52 -14.51
CA HIS A 191 -4.34 -14.60 -13.83
C HIS A 191 -3.97 -15.99 -14.39
N GLN A 192 -3.65 -16.09 -15.69
CA GLN A 192 -3.21 -17.33 -16.34
C GLN A 192 -1.83 -17.84 -15.86
N LEU A 193 -0.90 -16.94 -15.51
CA LEU A 193 0.45 -17.31 -15.07
C LEU A 193 0.43 -17.84 -13.63
N TRP A 194 -0.44 -17.30 -12.77
CA TRP A 194 -0.59 -17.78 -11.39
C TRP A 194 -1.28 -19.15 -11.33
N HIS A 195 -2.31 -19.38 -12.15
CA HIS A 195 -2.88 -20.73 -12.30
C HIS A 195 -1.86 -21.74 -12.84
N HIS A 196 -0.97 -21.32 -13.77
CA HIS A 196 0.12 -22.16 -14.27
C HIS A 196 1.20 -22.48 -13.22
N LEU A 197 1.43 -21.59 -12.25
CA LEU A 197 2.37 -21.79 -11.15
C LEU A 197 1.78 -22.57 -9.97
N GLY A 198 0.53 -23.06 -10.07
CA GLY A 198 -0.09 -23.92 -9.05
C GLY A 198 -0.47 -23.22 -7.75
N GLY A 199 -0.54 -21.89 -7.72
CA GLY A 199 -0.94 -21.12 -6.53
C GLY A 199 -2.46 -21.15 -6.33
N SER A 200 -2.91 -21.55 -5.13
CA SER A 200 -4.30 -21.35 -4.71
C SER A 200 -4.47 -19.90 -4.24
N MET A 201 -5.43 -19.16 -4.82
CA MET A 201 -5.78 -17.80 -4.39
C MET A 201 -6.52 -17.75 -3.04
N LEU A 202 -7.04 -18.88 -2.56
CA LEU A 202 -7.91 -18.95 -1.39
C LEU A 202 -7.30 -18.32 -0.12
N PRO A 203 -6.02 -18.55 0.26
CA PRO A 203 -5.48 -18.00 1.51
C PRO A 203 -5.33 -16.47 1.54
N PHE A 204 -5.26 -15.83 0.37
CA PHE A 204 -5.09 -14.37 0.25
C PHE A 204 -6.44 -13.65 0.15
N VAL A 205 -7.41 -14.22 -0.57
CA VAL A 205 -8.78 -13.67 -0.66
C VAL A 205 -9.50 -13.79 0.69
N GLU A 206 -9.27 -14.87 1.44
CA GLU A 206 -9.82 -15.06 2.80
C GLU A 206 -9.33 -14.01 3.82
N ARG A 207 -8.23 -13.30 3.52
CA ARG A 207 -7.63 -12.30 4.40
C ARG A 207 -7.86 -10.86 3.96
N ALA A 208 -8.67 -10.66 2.93
CA ALA A 208 -9.11 -9.34 2.48
C ALA A 208 -9.99 -8.64 3.52
N PRO A 209 -10.06 -7.29 3.54
CA PRO A 209 -10.99 -6.59 4.37
C PRO A 209 -12.40 -6.94 3.90
N ASN A 210 -13.25 -7.27 4.85
CA ASN A 210 -14.62 -7.68 4.55
C ASN A 210 -15.47 -6.50 4.07
N ALA A 211 -15.10 -5.29 4.47
CA ALA A 211 -15.74 -4.08 3.99
C ALA A 211 -14.77 -2.89 3.99
N VAL A 212 -15.06 -1.93 3.11
CA VAL A 212 -14.42 -0.63 3.04
C VAL A 212 -15.54 0.41 3.04
N CYS A 213 -15.46 1.41 3.92
CA CYS A 213 -16.48 2.44 4.02
C CYS A 213 -15.87 3.83 3.91
N LEU A 214 -16.57 4.71 3.19
CA LEU A 214 -16.19 6.10 3.01
C LEU A 214 -16.69 6.94 4.18
N ALA A 215 -15.77 7.64 4.84
CA ALA A 215 -16.09 8.77 5.70
C ALA A 215 -15.98 10.04 4.86
N ASN A 216 -17.08 10.79 4.74
CA ASN A 216 -17.12 12.03 3.97
C ASN A 216 -16.56 13.20 4.80
N VAL A 217 -15.31 13.05 5.23
CA VAL A 217 -14.59 14.02 6.05
C VAL A 217 -13.28 14.37 5.37
N SER A 218 -12.90 15.62 5.48
CA SER A 218 -11.56 16.07 5.19
C SER A 218 -10.73 16.10 6.46
N GLN A 219 -9.42 16.19 6.26
CA GLN A 219 -8.49 16.38 7.34
C GLN A 219 -8.74 17.67 8.14
N ASP A 220 -9.24 18.72 7.48
CA ASP A 220 -9.55 20.01 8.11
C ASP A 220 -10.83 19.95 8.95
N ASP A 221 -11.69 18.94 8.75
CA ASP A 221 -12.87 18.71 9.58
C ASP A 221 -12.47 18.02 10.90
N ILE A 222 -11.53 17.07 10.85
CA ILE A 222 -11.03 16.32 12.02
C ILE A 222 -10.07 17.17 12.87
N SER A 223 -9.26 18.01 12.22
CA SER A 223 -8.24 18.83 12.88
C SER A 223 -8.27 20.24 12.30
N PRO A 224 -9.29 21.05 12.65
CA PRO A 224 -9.49 22.38 12.09
C PRO A 224 -8.35 23.31 12.47
N ARG A 225 -7.60 23.82 11.47
CA ARG A 225 -6.49 24.77 11.70
C ARG A 225 -6.88 26.23 11.47
N ARG A 226 -7.94 26.47 10.71
CA ARG A 226 -8.42 27.80 10.32
C ARG A 226 -9.91 27.90 10.63
N VAL A 227 -10.20 28.36 11.83
CA VAL A 227 -11.55 28.60 12.32
C VAL A 227 -11.62 30.03 12.84
N LYS A 228 -12.71 30.73 12.52
CA LYS A 228 -12.91 32.13 12.92
C LYS A 228 -13.42 32.24 14.36
N SER A 229 -14.03 31.17 14.87
CA SER A 229 -14.59 31.10 16.22
C SER A 229 -14.55 29.68 16.77
N GLU A 230 -14.66 29.57 18.09
CA GLU A 230 -14.82 28.30 18.80
C GLU A 230 -16.09 27.57 18.36
N GLN A 231 -17.17 28.30 18.06
CA GLN A 231 -18.42 27.72 17.55
C GLN A 231 -18.24 27.05 16.18
N GLU A 232 -17.47 27.68 15.27
CA GLU A 232 -17.15 27.07 13.97
C GLU A 232 -16.31 25.80 14.15
N MET A 233 -15.35 25.82 15.07
CA MET A 233 -14.54 24.65 15.41
C MET A 233 -15.39 23.50 15.93
N MET A 234 -16.27 23.78 16.90
CA MET A 234 -17.16 22.77 17.47
C MET A 234 -18.13 22.20 16.44
N HIS A 235 -18.64 23.03 15.52
CA HIS A 235 -19.50 22.57 14.44
C HIS A 235 -18.76 21.60 13.50
N LYS A 236 -17.52 21.94 13.09
CA LYS A 236 -16.68 21.07 12.26
C LYS A 236 -16.34 19.74 12.95
N LEU A 237 -15.96 19.79 14.23
CA LEU A 237 -15.66 18.59 15.02
C LEU A 237 -16.90 17.72 15.22
N ALA A 238 -18.06 18.31 15.49
CA ALA A 238 -19.31 17.57 15.62
C ALA A 238 -19.71 16.89 14.30
N PHE A 239 -19.57 17.59 13.17
CA PHE A 239 -19.77 17.00 11.84
C PHE A 239 -18.81 15.83 11.60
N ALA A 240 -17.50 16.03 11.79
CA ALA A 240 -16.49 14.99 11.57
C ALA A 240 -16.71 13.78 12.48
N TRP A 241 -17.05 14.01 13.75
CA TRP A 241 -17.39 12.95 14.70
C TRP A 241 -18.58 12.13 14.21
N ASN A 242 -19.67 12.79 13.81
CA ASN A 242 -20.87 12.12 13.29
C ASN A 242 -20.54 11.25 12.08
N GLU A 243 -19.80 11.80 11.11
CA GLU A 243 -19.42 11.07 9.89
C GLU A 243 -18.55 9.86 10.20
N VAL A 244 -17.51 10.01 11.02
CA VAL A 244 -16.61 8.89 11.39
C VAL A 244 -17.37 7.82 12.19
N VAL A 245 -18.21 8.21 13.14
CA VAL A 245 -19.01 7.27 13.95
C VAL A 245 -20.01 6.51 13.08
N ASN A 246 -20.79 7.21 12.25
CA ASN A 246 -21.78 6.59 11.37
C ASN A 246 -21.11 5.65 10.35
N THR A 247 -19.96 6.06 9.80
CA THR A 247 -19.17 5.23 8.88
C THR A 247 -18.64 3.98 9.57
N THR A 248 -18.17 4.10 10.80
CA THR A 248 -17.72 2.96 11.60
C THR A 248 -18.86 1.97 11.87
N ILE A 249 -20.04 2.47 12.23
CA ILE A 249 -21.24 1.65 12.45
C ILE A 249 -21.62 0.91 11.16
N ARG A 250 -21.65 1.61 10.02
CA ARG A 250 -21.90 1.01 8.70
C ARG A 250 -20.91 -0.11 8.40
N LEU A 251 -19.62 0.12 8.65
CA LEU A 251 -18.56 -0.87 8.46
C LEU A 251 -18.78 -2.12 9.32
N ILE A 252 -19.05 -1.94 10.62
CA ILE A 252 -19.30 -3.05 11.55
C ILE A 252 -20.49 -3.90 11.06
N ARG A 253 -21.57 -3.25 10.63
CA ARG A 253 -22.76 -3.93 10.10
C ARG A 253 -22.49 -4.66 8.80
N ALA A 254 -21.71 -4.07 7.89
CA ALA A 254 -21.27 -4.73 6.66
C ALA A 254 -20.45 -5.98 6.93
N CYS A 255 -19.69 -5.99 8.03
CA CYS A 255 -18.97 -7.16 8.53
C CYS A 255 -19.83 -8.12 9.40
N GLY A 256 -21.16 -7.99 9.40
CA GLY A 256 -22.07 -8.83 10.18
C GLY A 256 -21.87 -8.73 11.70
N GLY A 257 -21.26 -7.64 12.19
CA GLY A 257 -20.92 -7.46 13.61
C GLY A 257 -19.74 -8.32 14.09
N ASN A 258 -19.02 -9.02 13.21
CA ASN A 258 -17.89 -9.88 13.57
C ASN A 258 -16.54 -9.30 13.12
N ILE A 259 -16.15 -8.16 13.70
CA ILE A 259 -14.93 -7.44 13.33
C ILE A 259 -13.92 -7.42 14.48
N SER A 260 -12.66 -7.74 14.21
CA SER A 260 -11.54 -7.72 15.16
C SER A 260 -10.62 -6.53 14.96
N ALA A 261 -10.60 -5.94 13.76
CA ALA A 261 -9.74 -4.80 13.47
C ALA A 261 -10.34 -3.80 12.47
N ILE A 262 -10.00 -2.53 12.66
CA ILE A 262 -10.36 -1.42 11.75
C ILE A 262 -9.10 -0.64 11.40
N CYS A 263 -8.84 -0.52 10.09
CA CYS A 263 -7.78 0.32 9.53
C CYS A 263 -8.34 1.71 9.21
N LEU A 264 -7.71 2.77 9.72
CA LEU A 264 -7.85 4.13 9.19
C LEU A 264 -6.94 4.24 7.97
N GLY A 265 -7.54 4.11 6.79
CA GLY A 265 -6.83 4.02 5.53
C GLY A 265 -6.17 5.34 5.12
N ASP A 266 -6.87 6.45 5.27
CA ASP A 266 -6.32 7.76 4.89
C ASP A 266 -5.64 8.46 6.06
N THR A 267 -4.51 9.10 5.77
CA THR A 267 -3.87 10.09 6.65
C THR A 267 -4.84 11.15 7.16
N ALA A 268 -5.87 11.51 6.38
CA ALA A 268 -6.92 12.46 6.76
C ALA A 268 -7.63 12.06 8.06
N LEU A 269 -7.73 10.76 8.35
CA LEU A 269 -8.43 10.19 9.51
C LEU A 269 -7.56 10.14 10.76
N HIS A 270 -6.29 10.54 10.69
CA HIS A 270 -5.41 10.53 11.86
C HIS A 270 -5.96 11.42 12.98
N GLY A 271 -6.01 10.87 14.20
CA GLY A 271 -6.59 11.50 15.38
C GLY A 271 -8.06 11.12 15.64
N SER A 272 -8.71 10.43 14.70
CA SER A 272 -10.09 9.95 14.87
C SER A 272 -10.19 8.56 15.53
N GLU A 273 -9.08 7.93 15.92
CA GLU A 273 -9.03 6.62 16.58
C GLU A 273 -9.98 6.54 17.80
N PRO A 274 -10.05 7.56 18.69
CA PRO A 274 -10.98 7.52 19.83
C PRO A 274 -12.45 7.52 19.40
N TRP A 275 -12.80 8.15 18.28
CA TRP A 275 -14.18 8.21 17.77
C TRP A 275 -14.60 6.86 17.19
N VAL A 276 -13.68 6.19 16.48
CA VAL A 276 -13.91 4.83 15.99
C VAL A 276 -14.04 3.84 17.15
N HIS A 277 -13.23 3.97 18.21
CA HIS A 277 -13.41 3.17 19.44
C HIS A 277 -14.77 3.41 20.10
N ALA A 278 -15.23 4.66 20.16
CA ALA A 278 -16.55 4.99 20.71
C ALA A 278 -17.67 4.32 19.88
N ALA A 279 -17.60 4.43 18.55
CA ALA A 279 -18.55 3.79 17.65
C ALA A 279 -18.57 2.25 17.79
N CYS A 280 -17.40 1.61 17.95
CA CYS A 280 -17.31 0.18 18.22
C CYS A 280 -18.06 -0.21 19.50
N LYS A 281 -17.90 0.56 20.58
CA LYS A 281 -18.59 0.33 21.86
C LYS A 281 -20.11 0.57 21.75
N MET A 282 -20.52 1.55 20.94
CA MET A 282 -21.94 1.84 20.70
C MET A 282 -22.63 0.69 19.94
N GLU A 283 -21.99 0.15 18.90
CA GLU A 283 -22.61 -0.87 18.03
C GLU A 283 -22.44 -2.31 18.55
N LEU A 284 -21.27 -2.65 19.12
CA LEU A 284 -20.96 -4.01 19.57
C LEU A 284 -21.13 -4.21 21.08
N GLY A 285 -21.45 -3.14 21.82
CA GLY A 285 -21.45 -3.12 23.29
C GLY A 285 -20.07 -2.89 23.90
N PRO A 286 -19.99 -2.59 25.21
CA PRO A 286 -18.78 -2.09 25.85
C PRO A 286 -17.63 -3.12 25.87
N VAL A 287 -17.94 -4.40 26.05
CA VAL A 287 -16.94 -5.47 26.12
C VAL A 287 -16.37 -5.74 24.74
N LYS A 288 -17.20 -6.20 23.79
CA LYS A 288 -16.77 -6.56 22.44
C LYS A 288 -16.21 -5.36 21.67
N GLY A 289 -16.84 -4.18 21.79
CA GLY A 289 -16.36 -2.96 21.15
C GLY A 289 -15.00 -2.48 21.67
N SER A 290 -14.65 -2.78 22.93
CA SER A 290 -13.32 -2.46 23.47
C SER A 290 -12.20 -3.36 22.96
N GLN A 291 -12.54 -4.53 22.43
CA GLN A 291 -11.59 -5.51 21.89
C GLN A 291 -11.23 -5.26 20.43
N VAL A 292 -12.00 -4.40 19.72
CA VAL A 292 -11.70 -4.05 18.33
C VAL A 292 -10.40 -3.27 18.27
N ARG A 293 -9.43 -3.80 17.52
CA ARG A 293 -8.11 -3.20 17.32
C ARG A 293 -8.21 -2.10 16.28
N ILE A 294 -7.74 -0.90 16.61
CA ILE A 294 -7.77 0.24 15.68
C ILE A 294 -6.34 0.60 15.34
N PHE A 295 -6.06 0.73 14.05
CA PHE A 295 -4.73 1.12 13.58
C PHE A 295 -4.83 2.06 12.39
N ASN A 296 -3.78 2.86 12.21
CA ASN A 296 -3.65 3.82 11.12
C ASN A 296 -2.66 3.26 10.08
N ALA A 297 -3.03 3.36 8.80
CA ALA A 297 -2.21 2.89 7.69
C ALA A 297 -0.81 3.52 7.64
N PHE A 298 -0.66 4.77 8.09
CA PHE A 298 0.65 5.42 8.20
C PHE A 298 1.53 4.77 9.27
N SER A 299 1.01 4.54 10.48
CA SER A 299 1.76 3.82 11.53
C SER A 299 2.14 2.42 11.05
N ALA A 300 1.20 1.71 10.41
CA ALA A 300 1.45 0.42 9.80
C ALA A 300 2.59 0.50 8.77
N GLY A 301 2.60 1.53 7.92
CA GLY A 301 3.65 1.75 6.92
C GLY A 301 5.04 1.91 7.53
N ILE A 302 5.15 2.69 8.60
CA ILE A 302 6.41 2.90 9.34
C ILE A 302 6.89 1.58 9.96
N ILE A 303 6.01 0.85 10.62
CA ILE A 303 6.33 -0.43 11.27
C ILE A 303 6.73 -1.47 10.22
N CYS A 304 5.97 -1.61 9.14
CA CYS A 304 6.28 -2.55 8.06
C CYS A 304 7.63 -2.22 7.42
N LEU A 305 7.89 -0.94 7.13
CA LEU A 305 9.16 -0.52 6.53
C LEU A 305 10.35 -0.76 7.46
N GLY A 306 10.17 -0.51 8.76
CA GLY A 306 11.09 -0.93 9.80
C GLY A 306 11.33 -2.43 9.72
N ALA A 307 10.30 -3.27 9.85
CA ALA A 307 10.44 -4.73 9.91
C ALA A 307 11.13 -5.34 8.68
N VAL A 308 10.78 -4.93 7.45
CA VAL A 308 11.36 -5.53 6.23
C VAL A 308 12.84 -5.20 6.04
N SER A 309 13.35 -4.17 6.72
CA SER A 309 14.73 -3.74 6.62
C SER A 309 15.70 -4.48 7.54
N TRP A 310 15.18 -5.20 8.54
CA TRP A 310 15.98 -5.98 9.49
C TRP A 310 16.44 -7.31 8.91
N ASN A 311 15.82 -7.78 7.83
CA ASN A 311 16.30 -8.95 7.14
C ASN A 311 17.38 -8.51 6.14
N PRO A 312 18.64 -9.00 6.23
CA PRO A 312 19.63 -8.78 5.20
C PRO A 312 19.17 -9.51 3.94
N TRP A 313 18.35 -8.85 3.12
CA TRP A 313 18.17 -9.27 1.74
C TRP A 313 19.57 -9.46 1.17
N PRO A 314 19.89 -10.62 0.58
CA PRO A 314 21.17 -10.80 -0.06
C PRO A 314 21.30 -9.63 -1.03
N ARG A 315 22.32 -8.79 -0.83
CA ARG A 315 22.69 -7.77 -1.80
C ARG A 315 23.24 -8.53 -2.99
N PHE A 316 22.35 -9.13 -3.78
CA PHE A 316 22.73 -9.68 -5.06
C PHE A 316 23.30 -8.50 -5.84
N PRO A 317 24.53 -8.58 -6.36
CA PRO A 317 25.02 -7.63 -7.33
C PRO A 317 24.22 -7.84 -8.61
N VAL A 318 22.98 -7.37 -8.63
CA VAL A 318 22.22 -7.25 -9.86
C VAL A 318 22.66 -5.91 -10.44
N GLU A 319 23.60 -5.94 -11.38
CA GLU A 319 23.73 -4.86 -12.35
C GLU A 319 22.42 -4.82 -13.14
N VAL A 320 21.44 -4.11 -12.60
CA VAL A 320 20.23 -3.78 -13.33
C VAL A 320 20.61 -2.67 -14.30
N ASP A 321 20.56 -2.97 -15.60
CA ASP A 321 20.64 -1.91 -16.62
C ASP A 321 19.44 -0.98 -16.43
N ARG A 322 19.73 0.20 -15.87
CA ARG A 322 18.72 1.22 -15.54
C ARG A 322 17.98 1.72 -16.78
N SER A 323 18.53 1.53 -17.98
CA SER A 323 17.88 1.91 -19.23
C SER A 323 16.72 0.97 -19.59
N GLU A 324 16.80 -0.33 -19.30
CA GLU A 324 15.76 -1.31 -19.62
C GLU A 324 14.52 -1.19 -18.71
N CYS A 325 14.72 -0.98 -17.40
CA CYS A 325 13.61 -0.73 -16.47
C CYS A 325 12.77 0.49 -16.90
N TRP A 326 13.40 1.48 -17.52
CA TRP A 326 12.73 2.69 -17.98
C TRP A 326 11.87 2.45 -19.24
N HIS A 327 12.31 1.58 -20.15
CA HIS A 327 11.50 1.16 -21.30
C HIS A 327 10.22 0.44 -20.84
N ALA A 328 10.31 -0.41 -19.80
CA ALA A 328 9.15 -1.08 -19.21
C ALA A 328 8.14 -0.10 -18.58
N VAL A 329 8.61 0.96 -17.90
CA VAL A 329 7.72 2.01 -17.34
C VAL A 329 7.04 2.82 -18.45
N LYS A 330 7.74 3.15 -19.54
CA LYS A 330 7.14 3.81 -20.71
C LYS A 330 6.10 2.93 -21.40
N GLN A 331 6.36 1.64 -21.54
CA GLN A 331 5.43 0.70 -22.14
C GLN A 331 4.13 0.59 -21.32
N TYR A 332 4.24 0.56 -19.98
CA TYR A 332 3.10 0.53 -19.06
C TYR A 332 2.17 1.75 -19.21
N ARG A 333 2.70 2.94 -19.57
CA ARG A 333 1.91 4.15 -19.86
C ARG A 333 1.03 3.98 -21.11
N THR A 334 1.54 3.33 -22.15
CA THR A 334 0.81 3.05 -23.39
C THR A 334 -0.32 2.04 -23.18
N GLU A 335 -0.08 1.01 -22.36
CA GLU A 335 -1.06 -0.04 -22.08
C GLU A 335 -2.16 0.45 -21.12
N ALA A 336 -1.81 1.19 -20.07
CA ALA A 336 -2.79 1.73 -19.12
C ALA A 336 -3.63 2.90 -19.68
N GLY A 337 -3.16 3.57 -20.74
CA GLY A 337 -3.90 4.62 -21.44
C GLY A 337 -4.85 4.12 -22.54
N GLY A 338 -4.72 2.86 -22.96
CA GLY A 338 -5.49 2.28 -24.07
C GLY A 338 -6.96 2.04 -23.77
N ASP A 339 -7.30 1.66 -22.53
CA ASP A 339 -8.68 1.30 -22.16
C ASP A 339 -9.60 2.52 -21.93
N ALA A 340 -9.05 3.70 -21.64
CA ALA A 340 -9.83 4.92 -21.44
C ALA A 340 -10.34 5.54 -22.76
N ALA A 341 -9.74 5.18 -23.90
CA ALA A 341 -10.11 5.73 -25.21
C ALA A 341 -11.21 4.92 -25.93
N ALA A 342 -11.50 3.70 -25.49
CA ALA A 342 -12.41 2.78 -26.21
C ALA A 342 -13.91 3.02 -25.97
N THR A 343 -14.30 3.88 -25.02
CA THR A 343 -15.73 4.12 -24.68
C THR A 343 -16.28 5.50 -25.08
N ALA A 344 -15.49 6.35 -25.75
CA ALA A 344 -15.98 7.62 -26.29
C ALA A 344 -16.37 7.49 -27.78
N GLY A 345 -17.47 6.77 -28.04
CA GLY A 345 -18.09 6.71 -29.37
C GLY A 345 -18.63 8.08 -29.79
N ARG A 346 -18.09 8.62 -30.88
CA ARG A 346 -18.50 9.88 -31.52
C ARG A 346 -19.90 9.74 -32.13
N GLY A 347 -20.85 10.56 -31.67
CA GLY A 347 -22.05 10.93 -32.43
C GLY A 347 -21.82 12.23 -33.21
N PRO A 348 -22.44 12.44 -34.39
CA PRO A 348 -22.19 13.61 -35.22
C PRO A 348 -22.82 14.88 -34.64
N VAL A 349 -22.05 15.95 -34.63
CA VAL A 349 -22.45 17.30 -34.19
C VAL A 349 -23.41 17.90 -35.21
N GLN A 350 -24.66 18.15 -34.80
CA GLN A 350 -25.57 19.03 -35.53
C GLN A 350 -25.33 20.49 -35.08
N SER A 351 -25.20 21.37 -36.06
CA SER A 351 -25.01 22.82 -35.92
C SER A 351 -26.26 23.49 -35.35
N ALA A 352 -26.13 24.16 -34.21
CA ALA A 352 -27.19 24.99 -33.63
C ALA A 352 -27.11 26.44 -34.15
N SER A 353 -28.24 26.93 -34.63
CA SER A 353 -28.51 28.31 -35.08
C SER A 353 -28.58 29.31 -33.92
N ALA A 354 -28.20 30.56 -34.19
CA ALA A 354 -28.18 31.69 -33.26
C ALA A 354 -29.58 32.08 -32.70
N PRO A 355 -29.66 32.70 -31.50
CA PRO A 355 -30.92 33.14 -30.92
C PRO A 355 -31.34 34.55 -31.40
N PRO A 356 -32.64 34.90 -31.36
CA PRO A 356 -33.11 36.21 -31.77
C PRO A 356 -32.99 37.26 -30.65
N THR A 357 -32.67 38.48 -31.07
CA THR A 357 -32.66 39.71 -30.28
C THR A 357 -34.09 40.14 -29.94
N ILE A 358 -34.33 40.55 -28.69
CA ILE A 358 -35.54 41.26 -28.28
C ILE A 358 -35.15 42.70 -27.93
N HIS A 359 -35.70 43.62 -28.74
CA HIS A 359 -35.81 45.09 -28.68
C HIS A 359 -34.65 45.94 -28.16
#